data_AF-A0A2D8QDN1-F1
#
_entry.id   AF-A0A2D8QDN1-F1
#
_cell.length_a   1.000
_cell.length_b   1.000
_cell.length_c   1.000
_cell.angle_alpha   90.00
_cell.angle_beta   90.00
_cell.angle_gamma   90.00
#
_symmetry.space_group_name_H-M   'P 1'
#
loop_
_entity.id
_entity.type
_entity.pdbx_description
1 polymer ?
#
loop_
_entity_poly.entity_id
_entity_poly.type
_entity_poly.pdbx_seq_one_letter_code
_entity_poly.pdbx_strand_id
1 'polypeptide(L)'
;MHTDAGDTLSTGFVHGLLEAAAGITTPERLRGFVAAAGIAPDLLDAPAARVTRDQMVALYQQVAIGTGDEMMGLWSRRIRTGSLKLLCTAMLDAPSILTALYRFTRVWNLLLDDWRLECHRLGETVEVTLERAADDAVTRPFGHALMMKLHHGVTSWLAGRETPVTGVDFAFPAPAHAADHALLFPCPVRFDAPVTRLCMPAAIGRESFRRSRQEMLPFLHAAPRQWLFTTLREPQMADRVRDELAR
;
A
#
# COMPACT_ATOMS: atom_id res chain seq x y z
N MET A 1 -27.60 5.49 8.11
CA MET A 1 -26.99 4.89 6.92
C MET A 1 -26.64 6.04 5.97
N HIS A 2 -25.45 6.60 6.14
CA HIS A 2 -24.97 7.72 5.33
C HIS A 2 -23.70 7.21 4.64
N THR A 3 -23.86 6.65 3.45
CA THR A 3 -22.73 6.24 2.63
C THR A 3 -22.19 7.50 1.98
N ASP A 4 -21.18 8.09 2.59
CA ASP A 4 -20.47 9.23 2.04
C ASP A 4 -19.70 8.76 0.80
N ALA A 5 -19.77 9.53 -0.29
CA ALA A 5 -19.21 9.14 -1.60
C ALA A 5 -17.69 8.90 -1.56
N GLY A 6 -17.02 9.37 -0.50
CA GLY A 6 -15.59 9.14 -0.22
C GLY A 6 -15.21 7.75 0.29
N ASP A 7 -16.14 6.78 0.42
CA ASP A 7 -15.87 5.46 1.00
C ASP A 7 -15.93 4.27 0.01
N THR A 8 -15.91 4.59 -1.29
CA THR A 8 -15.97 3.59 -2.37
C THR A 8 -14.82 3.75 -3.36
N LEU A 9 -14.44 2.67 -4.03
CA LEU A 9 -13.41 2.57 -5.05
C LEU A 9 -14.00 2.03 -6.35
N SER A 10 -13.45 2.40 -7.51
CA SER A 10 -13.80 1.74 -8.77
C SER A 10 -13.46 0.25 -8.73
N THR A 11 -14.32 -0.56 -9.36
CA THR A 11 -14.06 -1.99 -9.62
C THR A 11 -12.78 -2.24 -10.41
N GLY A 12 -12.19 -1.24 -11.06
CA GLY A 12 -10.88 -1.35 -11.71
C GLY A 12 -9.76 -1.86 -10.79
N PHE A 13 -9.77 -1.48 -9.50
CA PHE A 13 -8.81 -2.03 -8.52
C PHE A 13 -9.11 -3.50 -8.18
N VAL A 14 -10.40 -3.88 -8.15
CA VAL A 14 -10.82 -5.27 -7.96
C VAL A 14 -10.36 -6.12 -9.13
N HIS A 15 -10.55 -5.66 -10.36
CA HIS A 15 -10.06 -6.36 -11.56
C HIS A 15 -8.55 -6.55 -11.55
N GLY A 16 -7.78 -5.51 -11.22
CA GLY A 16 -6.32 -5.62 -11.14
C GLY A 16 -5.85 -6.62 -10.08
N LEU A 17 -6.55 -6.72 -8.95
CA LEU A 17 -6.28 -7.74 -7.93
C LEU A 17 -6.62 -9.15 -8.44
N LEU A 18 -7.80 -9.34 -9.03
CA LEU A 18 -8.27 -10.63 -9.53
C LEU A 18 -7.42 -11.14 -10.71
N GLU A 19 -6.97 -10.26 -11.58
CA GLU A 19 -6.06 -10.57 -12.69
C GLU A 19 -4.74 -11.16 -12.18
N ALA A 20 -4.15 -10.54 -11.16
CA ALA A 20 -2.93 -11.07 -10.52
C ALA A 20 -3.20 -12.42 -9.85
N ALA A 21 -4.29 -12.52 -9.09
CA ALA A 21 -4.64 -13.73 -8.36
C ALA A 21 -4.96 -14.92 -9.28
N ALA A 22 -5.48 -14.68 -10.48
CA ALA A 22 -5.75 -15.71 -11.48
C ALA A 22 -4.48 -16.47 -11.92
N GLY A 23 -3.30 -15.86 -11.80
CA GLY A 23 -2.03 -16.53 -12.06
C GLY A 23 -1.62 -17.57 -11.01
N ILE A 24 -2.27 -17.60 -9.84
CA ILE A 24 -1.85 -18.42 -8.70
C ILE A 24 -2.97 -19.25 -8.05
N THR A 25 -4.20 -19.20 -8.59
CA THR A 25 -5.36 -19.94 -8.07
C THR A 25 -6.38 -20.25 -9.17
N THR A 26 -7.41 -21.04 -8.86
CA THR A 26 -8.43 -21.43 -9.85
C THR A 26 -9.60 -20.43 -9.94
N PRO A 27 -10.32 -20.37 -11.08
CA PRO A 27 -11.50 -19.52 -11.22
C PRO A 27 -12.59 -19.77 -10.16
N GLU A 28 -12.79 -21.02 -9.75
CA GLU A 28 -13.76 -21.40 -8.70
C GLU A 28 -13.40 -20.74 -7.37
N ARG A 29 -12.10 -20.74 -7.03
CA ARG A 29 -11.60 -20.13 -5.79
C ARG A 29 -11.70 -18.61 -5.86
N LEU A 30 -11.40 -17.99 -7.00
CA LEU A 30 -11.58 -16.55 -7.20
C LEU A 30 -13.02 -16.12 -6.97
N ARG A 31 -13.99 -16.84 -7.58
CA ARG A 31 -15.42 -16.57 -7.36
C ARG A 31 -15.78 -16.70 -5.87
N GLY A 32 -15.23 -17.70 -5.19
CA GLY A 32 -15.37 -17.87 -3.74
C GLY A 32 -14.85 -16.68 -2.94
N PHE A 33 -13.68 -16.14 -3.28
CA PHE A 33 -13.10 -14.97 -2.61
C PHE A 33 -13.93 -13.70 -2.83
N VAL A 34 -14.42 -13.47 -4.05
CA VAL A 34 -15.29 -12.34 -4.39
C VAL A 34 -16.60 -12.40 -3.60
N ALA A 35 -17.25 -13.58 -3.57
CA ALA A 35 -18.47 -13.78 -2.81
C ALA A 35 -18.26 -13.60 -1.30
N ALA A 36 -17.17 -14.16 -0.75
CA ALA A 36 -16.81 -14.02 0.67
C ALA A 36 -16.46 -12.57 1.05
N ALA A 37 -16.01 -11.75 0.10
CA ALA A 37 -15.80 -10.32 0.28
C ALA A 37 -17.10 -9.49 0.22
N GLY A 38 -18.25 -10.13 -0.01
CA GLY A 38 -19.54 -9.46 -0.12
C GLY A 38 -19.71 -8.65 -1.41
N ILE A 39 -18.93 -8.97 -2.46
CA ILE A 39 -19.02 -8.32 -3.77
C ILE A 39 -19.95 -9.16 -4.66
N ALA A 40 -21.03 -8.55 -5.15
CA ALA A 40 -21.93 -9.22 -6.08
C ALA A 40 -21.20 -9.48 -7.43
N PRO A 41 -21.25 -10.69 -8.01
CA PRO A 41 -20.56 -10.99 -9.27
C PRO A 41 -20.93 -10.04 -10.40
N ASP A 42 -22.22 -9.73 -10.55
CA ASP A 42 -22.74 -8.83 -11.59
C ASP A 42 -22.15 -7.41 -11.52
N LEU A 43 -21.63 -7.01 -10.35
CA LEU A 43 -20.97 -5.73 -10.16
C LEU A 43 -19.63 -5.65 -10.91
N LEU A 44 -18.98 -6.80 -11.15
CA LEU A 44 -17.71 -6.86 -11.88
C LEU A 44 -17.88 -6.66 -13.38
N ASP A 45 -19.08 -6.94 -13.92
CA ASP A 45 -19.35 -6.76 -15.35
C ASP A 45 -19.81 -5.33 -15.70
N ALA A 46 -20.06 -4.50 -14.69
CA ALA A 46 -20.55 -3.13 -14.84
C ALA A 46 -19.38 -2.11 -14.90
N PRO A 47 -19.16 -1.39 -16.02
CA PRO A 47 -17.98 -0.53 -16.22
C PRO A 47 -17.82 0.64 -15.23
N ALA A 48 -18.91 1.08 -14.61
CA ALA A 48 -18.93 2.20 -13.66
C ALA A 48 -19.22 1.77 -12.21
N ALA A 49 -19.18 0.47 -11.95
CA ALA A 49 -19.42 -0.06 -10.63
C ALA A 49 -18.36 0.38 -9.61
N ARG A 50 -18.79 0.46 -8.36
CA ARG A 50 -17.94 0.80 -7.22
C ARG A 50 -18.12 -0.20 -6.11
N VAL A 51 -17.03 -0.50 -5.41
CA VAL A 51 -17.02 -1.32 -4.20
C VAL A 51 -16.68 -0.46 -3.00
N THR A 52 -17.17 -0.82 -1.82
CA THR A 52 -16.77 -0.15 -0.58
C THR A 52 -15.31 -0.46 -0.25
N ARG A 53 -14.67 0.40 0.56
CA ARG A 53 -13.34 0.09 1.11
C ARG A 53 -13.33 -1.23 1.89
N ASP A 54 -14.41 -1.51 2.61
CA ASP A 54 -14.56 -2.76 3.38
C ASP A 54 -14.55 -3.99 2.48
N GLN A 55 -15.27 -3.94 1.35
CA GLN A 55 -15.27 -5.00 0.34
C GLN A 55 -13.87 -5.19 -0.27
N MET A 56 -13.16 -4.10 -0.57
CA MET A 56 -11.79 -4.18 -1.10
C MET A 56 -10.82 -4.81 -0.09
N VAL A 57 -10.90 -4.41 1.19
CA VAL A 57 -10.11 -4.99 2.28
C VAL A 57 -10.43 -6.48 2.45
N ALA A 58 -11.71 -6.82 2.47
CA ALA A 58 -12.15 -8.20 2.60
C ALA A 58 -11.64 -9.05 1.43
N LEU A 59 -11.75 -8.56 0.19
CA LEU A 59 -11.23 -9.27 -0.98
C LEU A 59 -9.73 -9.52 -0.89
N TYR A 60 -8.94 -8.49 -0.55
CA TYR A 60 -7.51 -8.64 -0.33
C TYR A 60 -7.22 -9.75 0.70
N GLN A 61 -7.90 -9.73 1.84
CA GLN A 61 -7.68 -10.70 2.91
C GLN A 61 -8.06 -12.12 2.49
N GLN A 62 -9.20 -12.29 1.81
CA GLN A 62 -9.66 -13.59 1.31
C GLN A 62 -8.65 -14.20 0.34
N VAL A 63 -8.15 -13.39 -0.62
CA VAL A 63 -7.18 -13.86 -1.60
C VAL A 63 -5.83 -14.15 -0.95
N ALA A 64 -5.35 -13.26 -0.08
CA ALA A 64 -4.04 -13.42 0.57
C ALA A 64 -4.02 -14.67 1.47
N ILE A 65 -5.04 -14.86 2.31
CA ILE A 65 -5.16 -16.04 3.18
C ILE A 65 -5.37 -17.30 2.34
N GLY A 66 -6.26 -17.26 1.35
CA GLY A 66 -6.60 -18.41 0.53
C GLY A 66 -5.44 -18.91 -0.34
N THR A 67 -4.58 -18.01 -0.82
CA THR A 67 -3.44 -18.37 -1.68
C THR A 67 -2.13 -18.55 -0.91
N GLY A 68 -2.06 -18.04 0.33
CA GLY A 68 -0.82 -17.98 1.11
C GLY A 68 0.18 -16.94 0.56
N ASP A 69 -0.31 -15.97 -0.21
CA ASP A 69 0.46 -14.90 -0.83
C ASP A 69 -0.04 -13.52 -0.36
N GLU A 70 0.74 -12.83 0.49
CA GLU A 70 0.41 -11.50 1.01
C GLU A 70 0.34 -10.42 -0.07
N MET A 71 0.82 -10.69 -1.28
CA MET A 71 0.71 -9.77 -2.42
C MET A 71 -0.10 -10.39 -3.57
N MET A 72 -0.90 -11.43 -3.31
CA MET A 72 -1.92 -11.96 -4.21
C MET A 72 -1.45 -12.23 -5.66
N GLY A 73 -0.22 -12.71 -5.85
CA GLY A 73 0.31 -13.01 -7.18
C GLY A 73 0.76 -11.78 -7.99
N LEU A 74 0.93 -10.62 -7.35
CA LEU A 74 1.38 -9.39 -8.00
C LEU A 74 2.81 -9.47 -8.54
N TRP A 75 3.64 -10.32 -7.95
CA TRP A 75 5.07 -10.44 -8.24
C TRP A 75 5.39 -11.84 -8.76
N SER A 76 6.54 -12.00 -9.42
CA SER A 76 7.00 -13.30 -9.93
C SER A 76 7.13 -14.36 -8.84
N ARG A 77 7.38 -13.94 -7.60
CA ARG A 77 7.47 -14.80 -6.43
C ARG A 77 6.32 -14.57 -5.45
N ARG A 78 5.85 -15.69 -4.89
CA ARG A 78 4.92 -15.68 -3.77
C ARG A 78 5.53 -14.94 -2.58
N ILE A 79 4.84 -13.91 -2.10
CA ILE A 79 5.18 -13.21 -0.86
C ILE A 79 4.52 -13.94 0.30
N ARG A 80 5.28 -14.82 0.95
CA ARG A 80 4.72 -15.76 1.94
C ARG A 80 4.15 -15.05 3.16
N THR A 81 3.15 -15.64 3.79
CA THR A 81 2.61 -15.19 5.07
C THR A 81 3.72 -14.94 6.10
N GLY A 82 3.69 -13.77 6.74
CA GLY A 82 4.70 -13.31 7.68
C GLY A 82 5.78 -12.41 7.08
N SER A 83 5.81 -12.23 5.75
CA SER A 83 6.78 -11.34 5.08
C SER A 83 6.63 -9.90 5.58
N LEU A 84 5.39 -9.40 5.68
CA LEU A 84 5.14 -8.04 6.16
C LEU A 84 5.53 -7.85 7.64
N LYS A 85 5.35 -8.90 8.46
CA LYS A 85 5.80 -8.92 9.86
C LYS A 85 7.33 -8.87 9.98
N LEU A 86 8.03 -9.64 9.15
CA LEU A 86 9.49 -9.64 9.09
C LEU A 86 10.01 -8.26 8.69
N LEU A 87 9.42 -7.67 7.65
CA LEU A 87 9.73 -6.33 7.19
C LEU A 87 9.54 -5.28 8.29
N CYS A 88 8.38 -5.29 8.97
CA CYS A 88 8.11 -4.35 10.07
C CYS A 88 9.10 -4.53 11.22
N THR A 89 9.43 -5.78 11.57
CA THR A 89 10.41 -6.09 12.61
C THR A 89 11.79 -5.53 12.27
N ALA A 90 12.25 -5.65 11.02
CA ALA A 90 13.56 -5.17 10.59
C ALA A 90 13.72 -3.64 10.73
N MET A 91 12.61 -2.90 10.70
CA MET A 91 12.60 -1.45 10.78
C MET A 91 12.57 -0.91 12.22
N LEU A 92 12.05 -1.66 13.21
CA LEU A 92 11.77 -1.13 14.56
C LEU A 92 12.98 -0.47 15.23
N ASP A 93 14.17 -1.05 15.07
CA ASP A 93 15.41 -0.57 15.70
C ASP A 93 16.19 0.42 14.81
N ALA A 94 15.54 1.03 13.82
CA ALA A 94 16.19 2.04 12.98
C ALA A 94 16.23 3.40 13.70
N PRO A 95 17.36 4.13 13.66
CA PRO A 95 17.51 5.40 14.36
C PRO A 95 16.76 6.58 13.72
N SER A 96 16.29 6.41 12.48
CA SER A 96 15.54 7.42 11.72
C SER A 96 14.59 6.76 10.73
N ILE A 97 13.55 7.48 10.29
CA ILE A 97 12.66 7.02 9.23
C ILE A 97 13.47 6.70 7.97
N LEU A 98 14.42 7.52 7.55
CA LEU A 98 15.21 7.25 6.35
C LEU A 98 15.96 5.91 6.45
N THR A 99 16.55 5.61 7.62
CA THR A 99 17.20 4.31 7.84
C THR A 99 16.19 3.16 7.81
N ALA A 100 14.99 3.35 8.37
CA ALA A 100 13.91 2.36 8.27
C ALA A 100 13.50 2.12 6.81
N LEU A 101 13.38 3.17 5.99
CA LEU A 101 13.04 3.06 4.57
C LEU A 101 14.13 2.35 3.76
N TYR A 102 15.42 2.59 4.07
CA TYR A 102 16.49 1.78 3.47
C TYR A 102 16.40 0.30 3.86
N ARG A 103 15.99 -0.02 5.10
CA ARG A 103 15.76 -1.43 5.49
C ARG A 103 14.52 -2.01 4.80
N PHE A 104 13.46 -1.22 4.64
CA PHE A 104 12.26 -1.58 3.88
C PHE A 104 12.63 -2.01 2.45
N THR A 105 13.38 -1.20 1.72
CA THR A 105 13.79 -1.52 0.34
C THR A 105 14.66 -2.77 0.30
N ARG A 106 15.62 -2.91 1.21
CA ARG A 106 16.47 -4.11 1.28
C ARG A 106 15.69 -5.39 1.54
N VAL A 107 14.69 -5.36 2.42
CA VAL A 107 13.85 -6.55 2.66
C VAL A 107 13.03 -6.89 1.43
N TRP A 108 12.40 -5.90 0.78
CA TRP A 108 11.67 -6.14 -0.47
C TRP A 108 12.55 -6.70 -1.58
N ASN A 109 13.77 -6.17 -1.74
CA ASN A 109 14.71 -6.65 -2.76
C ASN A 109 15.25 -8.06 -2.49
N LEU A 110 15.03 -8.63 -1.30
CA LEU A 110 15.28 -10.05 -1.03
C LEU A 110 14.08 -10.95 -1.38
N LEU A 111 12.88 -10.36 -1.43
CA LEU A 111 11.63 -11.07 -1.69
C LEU A 111 11.24 -11.05 -3.17
N LEU A 112 11.62 -10.00 -3.89
CA LEU A 112 11.31 -9.77 -5.30
C LEU A 112 12.49 -10.17 -6.19
N ASP A 113 12.18 -10.80 -7.31
CA ASP A 113 13.17 -11.15 -8.35
C ASP A 113 12.93 -10.33 -9.64
N ASP A 114 11.69 -9.91 -9.91
CA ASP A 114 11.25 -9.23 -11.13
C ASP A 114 11.28 -7.70 -11.02
N TRP A 115 11.16 -7.19 -9.80
CA TRP A 115 11.21 -5.76 -9.47
C TRP A 115 12.15 -5.50 -8.30
N ARG A 116 12.66 -4.27 -8.22
CA ARG A 116 13.45 -3.78 -7.10
C ARG A 116 12.95 -2.43 -6.63
N LEU A 117 13.02 -2.20 -5.34
CA LEU A 117 12.84 -0.89 -4.74
C LEU A 117 14.18 -0.19 -4.53
N GLU A 118 14.25 1.07 -4.92
CA GLU A 118 15.35 1.96 -4.51
C GLU A 118 14.80 3.11 -3.66
N CYS A 119 15.65 3.64 -2.77
CA CYS A 119 15.33 4.78 -1.93
C CYS A 119 16.44 5.81 -2.13
N HIS A 120 16.07 6.98 -2.61
CA HIS A 120 16.99 8.05 -2.97
C HIS A 120 16.65 9.31 -2.19
N ARG A 121 17.67 10.07 -1.80
CA ARG A 121 17.48 11.44 -1.29
C ARG A 121 18.00 12.42 -2.33
N LEU A 122 17.10 13.18 -2.93
CA LEU A 122 17.40 14.21 -3.91
C LEU A 122 17.06 15.59 -3.33
N GLY A 123 18.08 16.25 -2.78
CA GLY A 123 17.91 17.55 -2.11
C GLY A 123 16.93 17.48 -0.94
N GLU A 124 15.80 18.17 -1.07
CA GLU A 124 14.72 18.22 -0.07
C GLU A 124 13.59 17.20 -0.32
N THR A 125 13.81 16.24 -1.22
CA THR A 125 12.88 15.13 -1.46
C THR A 125 13.55 13.79 -1.14
N VAL A 126 12.79 12.89 -0.50
CA VAL A 126 13.09 11.46 -0.46
C VAL A 126 12.14 10.77 -1.43
N GLU A 127 12.69 9.93 -2.27
CA GLU A 127 11.99 9.23 -3.33
C GLU A 127 12.16 7.73 -3.15
N VAL A 128 11.08 6.98 -3.29
CA VAL A 128 11.14 5.52 -3.43
C VAL A 128 10.66 5.14 -4.82
N THR A 129 11.52 4.44 -5.56
CA THR A 129 11.26 3.98 -6.92
C THR A 129 11.00 2.48 -6.95
N LEU A 130 10.14 2.03 -7.85
CA LEU A 130 9.95 0.63 -8.20
C LEU A 130 10.46 0.44 -9.63
N GLU A 131 11.56 -0.28 -9.74
CA GLU A 131 12.32 -0.46 -10.97
C GLU A 131 12.29 -1.91 -11.43
N ARG A 132 12.28 -2.09 -12.74
CA ARG A 132 12.36 -3.41 -13.36
C ARG A 132 13.73 -4.04 -13.04
N ALA A 133 13.72 -5.26 -12.54
CA ALA A 133 14.93 -6.04 -12.24
C ALA A 133 15.11 -7.25 -13.16
N ALA A 134 14.06 -7.67 -13.87
CA ALA A 134 14.09 -8.73 -14.88
C ALA A 134 13.42 -8.31 -16.19
N ASP A 135 13.93 -8.80 -17.32
CA ASP A 135 13.40 -8.46 -18.65
C ASP A 135 11.96 -8.95 -18.83
N ASP A 136 11.61 -10.09 -18.25
CA ASP A 136 10.29 -10.72 -18.31
C ASP A 136 9.30 -10.18 -17.25
N ALA A 137 9.68 -9.17 -16.46
CA ALA A 137 8.82 -8.62 -15.43
C ALA A 137 7.52 -8.05 -16.01
N VAL A 138 6.38 -8.50 -15.49
CA VAL A 138 5.07 -8.00 -15.93
C VAL A 138 4.69 -6.78 -15.09
N THR A 139 4.45 -5.65 -15.76
CA THR A 139 3.93 -4.44 -15.11
C THR A 139 2.46 -4.67 -14.75
N ARG A 140 2.15 -4.71 -13.46
CA ARG A 140 0.77 -4.80 -12.95
C ARG A 140 0.40 -3.48 -12.29
N PRO A 141 -0.47 -2.65 -12.89
CA PRO A 141 -0.83 -1.33 -12.33
C PRO A 141 -1.27 -1.37 -10.86
N PHE A 142 -2.10 -2.35 -10.51
CA PHE A 142 -2.54 -2.55 -9.12
C PHE A 142 -1.36 -2.84 -8.19
N GLY A 143 -0.38 -3.64 -8.61
CA GLY A 143 0.80 -3.95 -7.79
C GLY A 143 1.71 -2.76 -7.55
N HIS A 144 1.89 -1.93 -8.58
CA HIS A 144 2.65 -0.68 -8.48
C HIS A 144 1.97 0.29 -7.49
N ALA A 145 0.66 0.50 -7.64
CA ALA A 145 -0.11 1.34 -6.73
C ALA A 145 -0.09 0.80 -5.29
N LEU A 146 -0.26 -0.51 -5.12
CA LEU A 146 -0.25 -1.17 -3.83
C LEU A 146 1.11 -1.06 -3.13
N MET A 147 2.21 -1.22 -3.87
CA MET A 147 3.56 -1.08 -3.31
C MET A 147 3.83 0.34 -2.82
N MET A 148 3.46 1.35 -3.62
CA MET A 148 3.60 2.76 -3.21
C MET A 148 2.73 3.06 -1.99
N LYS A 149 1.52 2.51 -1.93
CA LYS A 149 0.62 2.72 -0.79
C LYS A 149 1.11 2.01 0.46
N LEU A 150 1.64 0.80 0.33
CA LEU A 150 2.23 0.07 1.44
C LEU A 150 3.43 0.83 2.01
N HIS A 151 4.34 1.30 1.15
CA HIS A 151 5.47 2.13 1.55
C HIS A 151 4.99 3.39 2.31
N HIS A 152 4.02 4.12 1.76
CA HIS A 152 3.45 5.32 2.40
C HIS A 152 2.81 5.00 3.75
N GLY A 153 1.99 3.95 3.82
CA GLY A 153 1.29 3.55 5.04
C GLY A 153 2.23 3.08 6.15
N VAL A 154 3.29 2.34 5.79
CA VAL A 154 4.36 1.96 6.74
C VAL A 154 5.12 3.18 7.23
N THR A 155 5.48 4.11 6.33
CA THR A 155 6.15 5.37 6.71
C THR A 155 5.29 6.19 7.66
N SER A 156 4.00 6.32 7.36
CA SER A 156 3.02 7.02 8.21
C SER A 156 2.86 6.34 9.57
N TRP A 157 2.83 5.01 9.60
CA TRP A 157 2.79 4.26 10.85
C TRP A 157 4.05 4.50 11.69
N LEU A 158 5.24 4.45 11.10
CA LEU A 158 6.49 4.76 11.81
C LEU A 158 6.48 6.19 12.37
N ALA A 159 6.05 7.18 11.58
CA ALA A 159 5.94 8.58 11.98
C ALA A 159 4.79 8.87 12.99
N GLY A 160 3.85 7.94 13.11
CA GLY A 160 2.65 8.06 13.94
C GLY A 160 1.61 9.07 13.52
N ARG A 161 1.67 9.47 12.25
CA ARG A 161 0.72 10.35 11.59
C ARG A 161 0.78 10.09 10.10
N GLU A 162 -0.25 10.46 9.36
CA GLU A 162 -0.16 10.44 7.91
C GLU A 162 0.96 11.37 7.43
N THR A 163 1.94 10.81 6.73
CA THR A 163 3.07 11.59 6.20
C THR A 163 2.69 12.24 4.88
N PRO A 164 3.09 13.49 4.62
CA PRO A 164 2.78 14.14 3.35
C PRO A 164 3.49 13.44 2.19
N VAL A 165 2.74 13.25 1.10
CA VAL A 165 3.24 12.79 -0.20
C VAL A 165 3.17 13.97 -1.14
N THR A 166 4.28 14.28 -1.82
CA THR A 166 4.37 15.43 -2.73
C THR A 166 4.07 15.06 -4.18
N GLY A 167 4.11 13.76 -4.51
CA GLY A 167 3.70 13.26 -5.81
C GLY A 167 3.87 11.75 -5.95
N VAL A 168 3.13 11.19 -6.91
CA VAL A 168 3.27 9.81 -7.36
C VAL A 168 3.39 9.80 -8.88
N ASP A 169 4.41 9.11 -9.38
CA ASP A 169 4.55 8.82 -10.81
C ASP A 169 4.34 7.31 -11.02
N PHE A 170 3.62 6.92 -12.06
CA PHE A 170 3.38 5.52 -12.41
C PHE A 170 3.94 5.18 -13.78
N ALA A 171 4.75 4.12 -13.84
CA ALA A 171 5.29 3.55 -15.08
C ALA A 171 4.31 2.61 -15.78
N PHE A 172 3.07 3.06 -15.92
CA PHE A 172 2.03 2.41 -16.70
C PHE A 172 1.07 3.47 -17.25
N PRO A 173 0.37 3.19 -18.36
CA PRO A 173 -0.59 4.12 -18.94
C PRO A 173 -1.75 4.44 -18.00
N ALA A 174 -2.29 5.65 -18.08
CA ALA A 174 -3.45 6.03 -17.28
C ALA A 174 -4.62 5.04 -17.47
N PRO A 175 -5.08 4.34 -16.41
CA PRO A 175 -6.19 3.40 -16.54
C PRO A 175 -7.52 4.18 -16.62
N ALA A 176 -8.60 3.50 -17.04
CA ALA A 176 -9.94 4.10 -17.10
C ALA A 176 -10.40 4.71 -15.75
N HIS A 177 -9.93 4.15 -14.64
CA HIS A 177 -10.18 4.62 -13.27
C HIS A 177 -9.05 5.49 -12.71
N ALA A 178 -8.28 6.19 -13.56
CA ALA A 178 -7.17 7.05 -13.15
C ALA A 178 -7.57 8.06 -12.06
N ALA A 179 -8.77 8.66 -12.17
CA ALA A 179 -9.28 9.63 -11.20
C ALA A 179 -9.40 9.05 -9.77
N ASP A 180 -9.68 7.76 -9.62
CA ASP A 180 -9.82 7.13 -8.30
C ASP A 180 -8.47 6.90 -7.60
N HIS A 181 -7.33 7.10 -8.28
CA HIS A 181 -6.02 7.06 -7.62
C HIS A 181 -5.84 8.21 -6.63
N ALA A 182 -6.56 9.32 -6.80
CA ALA A 182 -6.59 10.42 -5.84
C ALA A 182 -7.18 10.02 -4.47
N LEU A 183 -8.00 8.95 -4.42
CA LEU A 183 -8.53 8.39 -3.17
C LEU A 183 -7.47 7.61 -2.38
N LEU A 184 -6.42 7.13 -3.06
CA LEU A 184 -5.29 6.41 -2.45
C LEU A 184 -4.14 7.36 -2.13
N PHE A 185 -3.94 8.37 -2.99
CA PHE A 185 -2.85 9.33 -2.92
C PHE A 185 -3.39 10.75 -3.01
N PRO A 186 -3.50 11.49 -1.89
CA PRO A 186 -3.97 12.87 -1.87
C PRO A 186 -2.88 13.84 -2.35
N CYS A 187 -2.33 13.61 -3.54
CA CYS A 187 -1.24 14.36 -4.16
C CYS A 187 -1.35 14.28 -5.70
N PRO A 188 -0.55 15.06 -6.45
CA PRO A 188 -0.49 14.91 -7.91
C PRO A 188 -0.05 13.48 -8.30
N VAL A 189 -0.85 12.84 -9.15
CA VAL A 189 -0.56 11.52 -9.73
C VAL A 189 -0.30 11.69 -11.22
N ARG A 190 0.81 11.14 -11.71
CA ARG A 190 1.15 11.10 -13.14
C ARG A 190 1.27 9.66 -13.61
N PHE A 191 0.88 9.43 -14.86
CA PHE A 191 0.99 8.15 -15.54
C PHE A 191 1.96 8.27 -16.71
N ASP A 192 2.30 7.15 -17.36
CA ASP A 192 3.26 7.10 -18.47
C ASP A 192 4.66 7.65 -18.11
N ALA A 193 5.02 7.56 -16.83
CA ALA A 193 6.34 7.94 -16.35
C ALA A 193 7.39 6.85 -16.68
N PRO A 194 8.69 7.18 -16.77
CA PRO A 194 9.73 6.17 -17.00
C PRO A 194 9.89 5.17 -15.84
N VAL A 195 9.52 5.56 -14.62
CA VAL A 195 9.64 4.73 -13.42
C VAL A 195 8.46 5.01 -12.47
N THR A 196 7.97 3.98 -11.77
CA THR A 196 7.02 4.19 -10.67
C THR A 196 7.75 4.76 -9.47
N ARG A 197 7.25 5.85 -8.90
CA ARG A 197 7.90 6.56 -7.80
C ARG A 197 6.89 7.20 -6.85
N LEU A 198 7.21 7.17 -5.56
CA LEU A 198 6.57 7.99 -4.53
C LEU A 198 7.56 9.05 -4.01
N CYS A 199 7.13 10.31 -3.96
CA CYS A 199 7.93 11.42 -3.46
C CYS A 199 7.40 11.93 -2.11
N MET A 200 8.30 12.20 -1.17
CA MET A 200 8.00 12.75 0.14
C MET A 200 9.02 13.82 0.54
N PRO A 201 8.68 14.79 1.41
CA PRO A 201 9.65 15.73 1.94
C PRO A 201 10.79 15.05 2.70
N ALA A 202 12.04 15.42 2.41
CA ALA A 202 13.22 14.82 3.04
C ALA A 202 13.30 15.06 4.55
N ALA A 203 12.59 16.07 5.06
CA ALA A 203 12.47 16.34 6.49
C ALA A 203 11.95 15.12 7.27
N ILE A 204 10.99 14.37 6.71
CA ILE A 204 10.42 13.17 7.35
C ILE A 204 11.52 12.13 7.58
N GLY A 205 12.44 11.96 6.62
CA GLY A 205 13.52 11.00 6.73
C GLY A 205 14.45 11.22 7.93
N ARG A 206 14.55 12.46 8.44
CA ARG A 206 15.38 12.82 9.60
C ARG A 206 14.69 12.57 10.93
N GLU A 207 13.39 12.32 10.94
CA GLU A 207 12.63 12.10 12.17
C GLU A 207 13.06 10.78 12.81
N SER A 208 13.33 10.84 14.12
CA SER A 208 13.39 9.64 14.95
C SER A 208 11.97 9.21 15.29
N PHE A 209 11.79 7.90 15.49
CA PHE A 209 10.50 7.35 15.89
C PHE A 209 10.72 6.38 17.06
N ARG A 210 9.65 6.13 17.81
CA ARG A 210 9.61 5.08 18.82
C ARG A 210 8.40 4.22 18.52
N ARG A 211 8.63 3.06 17.91
CA ARG A 211 7.63 2.02 17.71
C ARG A 211 8.10 0.75 18.38
N SER A 212 7.20 0.13 19.12
CA SER A 212 7.43 -1.13 19.78
C SER A 212 6.85 -2.30 18.99
N ARG A 213 7.32 -3.51 19.28
CA ARG A 213 6.69 -4.75 18.81
C ARG A 213 5.22 -4.84 19.24
N GLN A 214 4.87 -4.27 20.39
CA GLN A 214 3.48 -4.24 20.89
C GLN A 214 2.57 -3.37 20.02
N GLU A 215 3.07 -2.25 19.47
CA GLU A 215 2.33 -1.40 18.52
C GLU A 215 2.31 -1.96 17.10
N MET A 216 3.32 -2.73 16.72
CA MET A 216 3.40 -3.38 15.41
C MET A 216 2.33 -4.45 15.20
N LEU A 217 1.99 -5.22 16.25
CA LEU A 217 1.01 -6.30 16.12
C LEU A 217 -0.40 -5.79 15.76
N PRO A 218 -0.99 -4.81 16.47
CA PRO A 218 -2.25 -4.19 16.06
C PRO A 218 -2.20 -3.63 14.63
N PHE A 219 -1.07 -3.01 14.24
CA PHE A 219 -0.89 -2.49 12.87
C PHE A 219 -1.01 -3.58 11.81
N LEU A 220 -0.36 -4.71 12.03
CA LEU A 220 -0.40 -5.85 11.12
C LEU A 220 -1.75 -6.58 11.16
N HIS A 221 -2.40 -6.68 12.32
CA HIS A 221 -3.72 -7.29 12.43
C HIS A 221 -4.80 -6.49 11.72
N ALA A 222 -4.67 -5.17 11.66
CA ALA A 222 -5.56 -4.29 10.90
C ALA A 222 -5.17 -4.15 9.41
N ALA A 223 -4.17 -4.89 8.94
CA ALA A 223 -3.79 -4.91 7.53
C ALA A 223 -4.87 -5.63 6.67
N PRO A 224 -5.06 -5.21 5.41
CA PRO A 224 -4.39 -4.11 4.73
C PRO A 224 -4.95 -2.73 5.08
N ARG A 225 -6.11 -2.64 5.74
CA ARG A 225 -6.87 -1.39 5.91
C ARG A 225 -5.99 -0.24 6.39
N GLN A 226 -5.20 -0.48 7.44
CA GLN A 226 -4.45 0.58 8.12
C GLN A 226 -3.37 1.24 7.26
N TRP A 227 -2.78 0.52 6.29
CA TRP A 227 -1.81 1.10 5.37
C TRP A 227 -2.40 1.41 3.99
N LEU A 228 -3.46 0.70 3.57
CA LEU A 228 -4.12 0.90 2.28
C LEU A 228 -4.98 2.17 2.26
N PHE A 229 -5.67 2.46 3.36
CA PHE A 229 -6.42 3.69 3.57
C PHE A 229 -5.86 4.33 4.82
N THR A 230 -4.79 5.09 4.68
CA THR A 230 -4.17 5.78 5.80
C THR A 230 -5.22 6.66 6.48
N THR A 231 -5.70 6.22 7.65
CA THR A 231 -6.68 6.95 8.48
C THR A 231 -6.03 7.51 9.73
N LEU A 232 -4.70 7.65 9.73
CA LEU A 232 -3.95 8.23 10.84
C LEU A 232 -4.21 9.74 10.87
N ARG A 233 -5.36 10.11 11.46
CA ARG A 233 -5.75 11.51 11.72
C ARG A 233 -4.58 12.24 12.38
N GLU A 234 -4.39 13.51 12.00
CA GLU A 234 -3.61 14.45 12.79
C GLU A 234 -4.07 14.37 14.26
N PRO A 235 -3.17 14.38 15.26
CA PRO A 235 -3.59 14.61 16.63
C PRO A 235 -4.33 15.94 16.66
N GLN A 236 -5.65 15.87 16.82
CA GLN A 236 -6.46 17.06 17.07
C GLN A 236 -5.88 17.76 18.29
N MET A 237 -5.83 19.08 18.25
CA MET A 237 -5.30 20.01 19.27
C MET A 237 -5.59 19.67 20.76
N ALA A 238 -6.47 18.73 21.06
CA ALA A 238 -6.77 18.21 22.39
C ALA A 238 -5.60 17.50 23.08
N ASP A 239 -4.66 16.87 22.37
CA ASP A 239 -3.51 16.20 23.02
C ASP A 239 -2.40 17.17 23.43
N ARG A 240 -2.30 18.36 22.80
CA ARG A 240 -1.37 19.43 23.24
C ARG A 240 -1.75 20.04 24.58
N VAL A 241 -3.04 20.04 24.93
CA VAL A 241 -3.51 20.56 26.22
C VAL A 241 -3.14 19.63 27.39
N ARG A 242 -2.96 18.33 27.15
CA ARG A 242 -2.52 17.40 28.21
C ARG A 242 -1.03 17.50 28.53
N ASP A 243 -0.18 17.84 27.57
CA ASP A 243 1.24 18.06 27.81
C ASP A 243 1.54 19.44 28.42
N GLU A 244 0.69 20.46 28.18
CA GLU A 244 0.83 21.76 28.84
C GLU A 244 0.25 21.79 30.27
N LEU A 245 -0.69 20.89 30.60
CA LEU A 245 -1.22 20.74 31.97
C LEU A 245 -0.41 19.79 32.85
N ALA A 246 0.63 19.16 32.31
CA ALA A 246 1.57 18.29 33.03
C ALA A 246 2.95 18.93 33.27
N ARG A 247 3.08 20.24 33.00
CA ARG A 247 4.23 21.09 33.40
C ARG A 247 3.79 22.08 34.47
#